data_AF-A0A161S9L9-F1
#
_entry.id   AF-A0A161S9L9-F1
#
_cell.length_a   1.000
_cell.length_b   1.000
_cell.length_c   1.000
_cell.angle_alpha   90.00
_cell.angle_beta   90.00
_cell.angle_gamma   90.00
#
_symmetry.space_group_name_H-M   'P 1'
#
loop_
_entity.id
_entity.type
_entity.pdbx_description
1 polymer ?
#
loop_
_entity_poly.entity_id
_entity_poly.type
_entity_poly.pdbx_seq_one_letter_code
_entity_poly.pdbx_strand_id
1 'polypeptide(L)'
;MKVRIGLFLGAALLLFAACKQEADKPKVIYKEDGTSAAATETVSDKDRSEDIRIADLPVLMGQSDYLIHPIGEVRVYTYSSKTGMSKVNQTSYTVSNYAPFELTGYLENLMFQHKDSLQIRPLTNKKIQIQSVTYLNPLAEKTKKNILVYSVFDADTNRDGKLDSNDIKTLYISNGSGKNFKKLTVDLHELLDWTVIDAQNRLYFRSIEDINKNGAFDKDDNVNYYYIDLLSKDWEVKSYDPFSVNKPIEIEE
;
A
#
# COMPACT_ATOMS: atom_id res chain seq x y z
N MET A 1 -26.57 -46.63 -60.47
CA MET A 1 -25.15 -46.63 -60.88
C MET A 1 -24.69 -45.19 -61.09
N LYS A 2 -23.49 -44.88 -60.58
CA LYS A 2 -22.66 -43.68 -60.79
C LYS A 2 -22.96 -42.44 -59.94
N VAL A 3 -22.32 -42.48 -58.77
CA VAL A 3 -21.81 -41.36 -57.96
C VAL A 3 -20.96 -40.42 -58.82
N ARG A 4 -21.07 -39.11 -58.61
CA ARG A 4 -20.03 -38.14 -58.95
C ARG A 4 -19.75 -37.21 -57.78
N ILE A 5 -18.50 -37.28 -57.37
CA ILE A 5 -17.80 -36.45 -56.38
C ILE A 5 -17.44 -35.11 -57.02
N GLY A 6 -17.62 -34.02 -56.27
CA GLY A 6 -17.06 -32.69 -56.54
C GLY A 6 -17.05 -31.91 -55.23
N LEU A 7 -16.00 -32.06 -54.44
CA LEU A 7 -14.87 -31.11 -54.29
C LEU A 7 -15.21 -29.93 -53.36
N PHE A 8 -14.72 -30.06 -52.12
CA PHE A 8 -14.65 -29.06 -51.06
C PHE A 8 -13.81 -27.84 -51.47
N LEU A 9 -14.33 -26.63 -51.23
CA LEU A 9 -13.64 -25.36 -51.00
C LEU A 9 -14.76 -24.37 -50.65
N GLY A 10 -14.86 -23.65 -49.54
CA GLY A 10 -13.92 -23.25 -48.51
C GLY A 10 -14.39 -21.85 -48.10
N ALA A 11 -14.97 -21.70 -46.90
CA ALA A 11 -15.23 -20.41 -46.26
C ALA A 11 -15.63 -20.62 -44.78
N ALA A 12 -14.74 -21.22 -43.99
CA ALA A 12 -14.77 -21.04 -42.56
C ALA A 12 -14.18 -19.66 -42.26
N LEU A 13 -15.03 -18.62 -42.20
CA LEU A 13 -14.64 -17.35 -41.61
C LEU A 13 -14.39 -17.60 -40.12
N LEU A 14 -13.12 -17.77 -39.78
CA LEU A 14 -12.62 -17.69 -38.42
C LEU A 14 -12.93 -16.29 -37.89
N LEU A 15 -13.91 -16.20 -36.99
CA LEU A 15 -14.07 -15.08 -36.07
C LEU A 15 -12.81 -15.04 -35.21
N PHE A 16 -11.81 -14.28 -35.65
CA PHE A 16 -10.75 -13.82 -34.75
C PHE A 16 -11.40 -12.86 -33.77
N ALA A 17 -11.87 -13.42 -32.66
CA ALA A 17 -12.04 -12.67 -31.43
C ALA A 17 -10.69 -12.04 -31.11
N ALA A 18 -10.57 -10.75 -31.44
CA ALA A 18 -9.51 -9.92 -30.92
C ALA A 18 -9.74 -9.83 -29.40
N CYS A 19 -9.17 -10.77 -28.66
CA CYS A 19 -8.78 -10.53 -27.28
C CYS A 19 -7.83 -9.33 -27.34
N LYS A 20 -8.37 -8.12 -27.13
CA LYS A 20 -7.57 -7.01 -26.67
C LYS A 20 -7.01 -7.45 -25.33
N GLN A 21 -5.73 -7.84 -25.35
CA GLN A 21 -4.95 -7.90 -24.13
C GLN A 21 -4.97 -6.47 -23.60
N GLU A 22 -5.75 -6.26 -22.55
CA GLU A 22 -5.83 -4.98 -21.86
C GLU A 22 -4.40 -4.67 -21.42
N ALA A 23 -3.77 -3.67 -22.04
CA ALA A 23 -2.42 -3.29 -21.67
C ALA A 23 -2.47 -2.86 -20.21
N ASP A 24 -1.63 -3.46 -19.37
CA ASP A 24 -1.54 -3.11 -17.96
C ASP A 24 -1.30 -1.60 -17.85
N LYS A 25 -2.18 -0.92 -17.12
CA LYS A 25 -2.08 0.53 -16.92
C LYS A 25 -0.78 0.84 -16.18
N PRO A 26 -0.05 1.90 -16.57
CA PRO A 26 1.20 2.24 -15.91
C PRO A 26 0.94 2.55 -14.43
N LYS A 27 1.81 2.04 -13.58
CA LYS A 27 1.81 2.28 -12.14
C LYS A 27 2.27 3.70 -11.80
N VAL A 28 3.14 4.24 -12.65
CA VAL A 28 3.77 5.55 -12.49
C VAL A 28 3.72 6.30 -13.81
N ILE A 29 3.32 7.57 -13.76
CA ILE A 29 3.42 8.49 -14.90
C ILE A 29 4.46 9.57 -14.58
N TYR A 30 5.56 9.56 -15.30
CA TYR A 30 6.62 10.56 -15.21
C TYR A 30 6.20 11.89 -15.88
N LYS A 31 6.77 13.02 -15.44
CA LYS A 31 6.63 14.29 -16.16
C LYS A 31 7.72 14.35 -17.22
N GLU A 32 7.38 14.73 -18.45
CA GLU A 32 8.39 15.20 -19.40
C GLU A 32 8.92 16.56 -18.90
N ASP A 33 10.23 16.77 -19.00
CA ASP A 33 10.88 17.98 -18.51
C ASP A 33 10.26 19.22 -19.16
N GLY A 34 9.60 20.06 -18.35
CA GLY A 34 9.23 21.41 -18.77
C GLY A 34 7.78 21.86 -18.60
N THR A 35 6.97 21.36 -17.65
CA THR A 35 5.89 22.20 -17.08
C THR A 35 5.46 21.73 -15.68
N SER A 36 5.56 22.64 -14.71
CA SER A 36 5.00 22.47 -13.37
C SER A 36 3.58 23.02 -13.32
N ALA A 37 2.61 22.14 -13.08
CA ALA A 37 1.58 22.36 -12.07
C ALA A 37 1.00 21.00 -11.68
N ALA A 38 0.82 20.78 -10.38
CA ALA A 38 -0.13 19.80 -9.88
C ALA A 38 -1.52 20.29 -10.29
N ALA A 39 -2.11 19.67 -11.30
CA ALA A 39 -3.50 19.92 -11.65
C ALA A 39 -4.37 19.17 -10.65
N THR A 40 -4.84 19.89 -9.63
CA THR A 40 -6.01 19.48 -8.86
C THR A 40 -7.21 19.63 -9.80
N GLU A 41 -7.66 18.54 -10.41
CA GLU A 41 -8.90 18.55 -11.20
C GLU A 41 -9.96 17.62 -10.62
N THR A 42 -11.15 18.19 -10.57
CA THR A 42 -12.36 17.74 -9.90
C THR A 42 -13.01 16.57 -10.63
N VAL A 43 -13.25 15.48 -9.91
CA VAL A 43 -13.96 14.30 -10.42
C VAL A 43 -15.44 14.62 -10.63
N SER A 44 -15.94 14.36 -11.85
CA SER A 44 -17.34 14.51 -12.24
C SER A 44 -18.27 13.59 -11.44
N ASP A 45 -19.22 14.18 -10.71
CA ASP A 45 -20.31 13.50 -9.99
C ASP A 45 -21.39 12.99 -10.94
N LYS A 46 -21.35 11.71 -11.30
CA LYS A 46 -22.55 10.94 -11.61
C LYS A 46 -22.38 9.53 -11.01
N ASP A 47 -23.30 9.19 -10.10
CA ASP A 47 -23.41 7.92 -9.35
C ASP A 47 -22.48 7.67 -8.14
N ARG A 48 -22.21 8.70 -7.32
CA ARG A 48 -21.68 8.45 -5.96
C ARG A 48 -22.79 7.91 -5.06
N SER A 49 -22.71 6.63 -4.69
CA SER A 49 -23.13 6.23 -3.34
C SER A 49 -22.46 7.19 -2.37
N GLU A 50 -23.19 7.78 -1.42
CA GLU A 50 -22.57 8.65 -0.42
C GLU A 50 -21.56 7.79 0.38
N ASP A 51 -20.28 7.94 0.06
CA ASP A 51 -19.19 7.32 0.80
C ASP A 51 -19.22 7.92 2.21
N ILE A 52 -19.46 7.07 3.21
CA ILE A 52 -19.54 7.52 4.61
C ILE A 52 -18.22 7.23 5.27
N ARG A 53 -17.62 8.28 5.84
CA ARG A 53 -16.42 8.18 6.66
C ARG A 53 -16.79 7.68 8.05
N ILE A 54 -16.23 6.55 8.46
CA ILE A 54 -16.53 5.91 9.73
C ILE A 54 -15.25 5.51 10.48
N ALA A 55 -15.41 5.26 11.78
CA ALA A 55 -14.35 4.79 12.66
C ALA A 55 -14.71 3.41 13.21
N ASP A 56 -13.75 2.48 13.19
CA ASP A 56 -13.87 1.25 13.98
C ASP A 56 -13.61 1.55 15.46
N LEU A 57 -14.05 0.62 16.32
CA LEU A 57 -13.72 0.66 17.75
C LEU A 57 -12.20 0.65 17.96
N PRO A 58 -11.70 1.29 19.04
CA PRO A 58 -10.26 1.37 19.29
C PRO A 58 -9.64 0.00 19.53
N VAL A 59 -8.46 -0.19 18.96
CA VAL A 59 -7.58 -1.33 19.24
C VAL A 59 -6.39 -0.89 20.09
N LEU A 60 -5.92 -1.80 20.93
CA LEU A 60 -4.73 -1.61 21.74
C LEU A 60 -3.62 -2.57 21.28
N MET A 61 -2.50 -2.02 20.86
CA MET A 61 -1.34 -2.78 20.38
C MET A 61 -0.35 -3.05 21.52
N GLY A 62 -0.23 -4.32 21.91
CA GLY A 62 0.72 -4.77 22.94
C GLY A 62 0.60 -3.99 24.25
N GLN A 63 1.73 -3.53 24.78
CA GLN A 63 1.81 -2.74 26.02
C GLN A 63 1.86 -1.23 25.76
N SER A 64 1.42 -0.76 24.60
CA SER A 64 1.35 0.68 24.28
C SER A 64 0.39 1.41 25.22
N ASP A 65 0.62 2.69 25.49
CA ASP A 65 -0.31 3.57 26.21
C ASP A 65 -1.32 4.29 25.30
N TYR A 66 -1.26 3.99 23.99
CA TYR A 66 -2.10 4.61 22.99
C TYR A 66 -3.10 3.62 22.39
N LEU A 67 -4.37 4.00 22.43
CA LEU A 67 -5.45 3.41 21.66
C LEU A 67 -5.38 3.94 20.23
N ILE A 68 -5.63 3.05 19.26
CA ILE A 68 -5.64 3.35 17.84
C ILE A 68 -7.07 3.19 17.34
N HIS A 69 -7.65 4.25 16.77
CA HIS A 69 -8.97 4.23 16.14
C HIS A 69 -8.79 4.22 14.61
N PRO A 70 -9.09 3.11 13.92
CA PRO A 70 -9.02 3.03 12.46
C PRO A 70 -10.10 3.87 11.81
N ILE A 71 -9.74 4.70 10.82
CA ILE A 71 -10.70 5.53 10.07
C ILE A 71 -10.66 5.14 8.60
N GLY A 72 -11.82 4.93 7.99
CA GLY A 72 -11.96 4.60 6.57
C GLY A 72 -13.31 5.02 6.00
N GLU A 73 -13.46 4.86 4.69
CA GLU A 73 -14.74 5.08 3.99
C GLU A 73 -15.47 3.75 3.77
N VAL A 74 -16.78 3.75 3.95
CA VAL A 74 -17.66 2.63 3.60
C VAL A 74 -18.68 3.08 2.58
N ARG A 75 -18.79 2.30 1.51
CA ARG A 75 -19.83 2.42 0.51
C ARG A 75 -21.14 1.86 1.04
N VAL A 76 -22.13 2.72 1.19
CA VAL A 76 -23.49 2.31 1.53
C VAL A 76 -24.33 2.16 0.27
N TYR A 77 -24.59 0.92 -0.12
CA TYR A 77 -25.51 0.64 -1.22
C TYR A 77 -26.96 0.63 -0.72
N THR A 78 -27.80 1.50 -1.27
CA THR A 78 -29.25 1.45 -1.05
C THR A 78 -29.92 0.69 -2.19
N TYR A 79 -30.27 -0.57 -1.97
CA TYR A 79 -31.08 -1.31 -2.93
C TYR A 79 -32.57 -0.96 -2.73
N SER A 80 -33.23 -0.48 -3.80
CA SER A 80 -34.69 -0.35 -3.82
C SER A 80 -35.32 -1.68 -4.25
N SER A 81 -35.84 -2.46 -3.31
CA SER A 81 -36.67 -3.62 -3.64
C SER A 81 -38.10 -3.17 -3.96
N LYS A 82 -38.64 -3.57 -5.12
CA LYS A 82 -40.03 -3.31 -5.54
C LYS A 82 -41.06 -4.23 -4.86
N THR A 83 -40.66 -5.04 -3.87
CA THR A 83 -41.51 -6.04 -3.22
C THR A 83 -41.35 -5.96 -1.71
N GLY A 84 -42.49 -5.89 -0.99
CA GLY A 84 -42.61 -5.54 0.43
C GLY A 84 -42.07 -6.56 1.44
N MET A 85 -40.80 -6.96 1.29
CA MET A 85 -40.05 -7.72 2.29
C MET A 85 -39.18 -6.74 3.10
N SER A 86 -39.17 -6.90 4.42
CA SER A 86 -38.42 -6.06 5.36
C SER A 86 -36.96 -5.87 4.92
N LYS A 87 -36.55 -4.59 4.76
CA LYS A 87 -35.19 -4.20 4.36
C LYS A 87 -34.18 -4.60 5.43
N VAL A 88 -33.41 -5.66 5.20
CA VAL A 88 -32.18 -5.91 5.96
C VAL A 88 -31.03 -5.34 5.13
N ASN A 89 -30.52 -4.18 5.51
CA ASN A 89 -29.32 -3.61 4.90
C ASN A 89 -28.12 -4.51 5.27
N GLN A 90 -27.57 -5.25 4.30
CA GLN A 90 -26.36 -6.06 4.46
C GLN A 90 -25.08 -5.23 4.26
N THR A 91 -25.05 -4.01 4.80
CA THR A 91 -23.87 -3.14 4.70
C THR A 91 -22.93 -3.44 5.87
N SER A 92 -21.70 -3.87 5.57
CA SER A 92 -20.65 -3.95 6.58
C SER A 92 -20.14 -2.55 6.90
N TYR A 93 -20.14 -2.18 8.18
CA TYR A 93 -19.61 -0.91 8.69
C TYR A 93 -18.22 -1.07 9.31
N THR A 94 -17.49 -2.12 8.93
CA THR A 94 -16.13 -2.36 9.41
C THR A 94 -15.14 -1.86 8.38
N VAL A 95 -14.19 -1.03 8.80
CA VAL A 95 -13.15 -0.46 7.89
C VAL A 95 -11.82 -1.20 7.97
N SER A 96 -11.59 -1.95 9.05
CA SER A 96 -10.32 -2.59 9.34
C SER A 96 -10.46 -4.05 9.75
N ASN A 97 -9.40 -4.82 9.52
CA ASN A 97 -9.24 -6.16 10.06
C ASN A 97 -8.08 -6.16 11.04
N TYR A 98 -8.34 -6.61 12.27
CA TYR A 98 -7.36 -6.68 13.34
C TYR A 98 -6.90 -8.12 13.57
N ALA A 99 -5.59 -8.32 13.47
CA ALA A 99 -4.88 -9.51 13.93
C ALA A 99 -3.92 -9.13 15.06
N PRO A 100 -3.37 -10.08 15.84
CA PRO A 100 -2.42 -9.74 16.89
C PRO A 100 -1.27 -8.87 16.37
N PHE A 101 -1.21 -7.64 16.88
CA PHE A 101 -0.20 -6.62 16.54
C PHE A 101 -0.23 -6.12 15.09
N GLU A 102 -1.28 -6.43 14.32
CA GLU A 102 -1.42 -5.99 12.94
C GLU A 102 -2.84 -5.50 12.67
N LEU A 103 -2.95 -4.38 11.97
CA LEU A 103 -4.21 -3.85 11.48
C LEU A 103 -4.08 -3.65 9.98
N THR A 104 -5.03 -4.19 9.23
CA THR A 104 -5.06 -4.11 7.76
C THR A 104 -6.38 -3.50 7.31
N GLY A 105 -6.40 -2.92 6.11
CA GLY A 105 -7.60 -2.33 5.52
C GLY A 105 -7.25 -1.37 4.40
N TYR A 106 -8.20 -0.52 4.03
CA TYR A 106 -7.98 0.63 3.16
C TYR A 106 -8.30 1.90 3.96
N LEU A 107 -7.45 2.16 4.95
CA LEU A 107 -7.71 3.17 5.98
C LEU A 107 -7.24 4.53 5.49
N GLU A 108 -8.08 5.55 5.64
CA GLU A 108 -7.69 6.93 5.35
C GLU A 108 -6.75 7.51 6.40
N ASN A 109 -6.90 7.05 7.64
CA ASN A 109 -6.11 7.54 8.77
C ASN A 109 -6.19 6.59 9.97
N LEU A 110 -5.33 6.86 10.94
CA LEU A 110 -5.41 6.29 12.28
C LEU A 110 -5.43 7.41 13.29
N MET A 111 -6.38 7.35 14.23
CA MET A 111 -6.43 8.33 15.31
C MET A 111 -5.82 7.74 16.58
N PHE A 112 -4.99 8.52 17.25
CA PHE A 112 -4.27 8.10 18.44
C PHE A 112 -4.81 8.83 19.66
N GLN A 113 -5.12 8.05 20.69
CA GLN A 113 -5.61 8.53 21.97
C GLN A 113 -4.79 7.91 23.09
N HIS A 114 -4.19 8.71 23.97
CA HIS A 114 -3.57 8.17 25.18
C HIS A 114 -4.65 7.64 26.12
N LYS A 115 -4.44 6.49 26.78
CA LYS A 115 -5.45 5.87 27.67
C LYS A 115 -5.99 6.81 28.75
N ASP A 116 -5.11 7.65 29.30
CA ASP A 116 -5.47 8.63 30.34
C ASP A 116 -5.95 9.98 29.79
N SER A 117 -6.28 10.08 28.50
CA SER A 117 -6.69 11.34 27.86
C SER A 117 -7.92 11.16 26.97
N LEU A 118 -8.77 12.18 26.95
CA LEU A 118 -9.85 12.29 25.96
C LEU A 118 -9.38 12.94 24.64
N GLN A 119 -8.12 13.40 24.57
CA GLN A 119 -7.59 13.99 23.35
C GLN A 119 -7.26 12.91 22.32
N ILE A 120 -7.82 13.10 21.13
CA ILE A 120 -7.62 12.24 19.96
C ILE A 120 -6.91 13.07 18.90
N ARG A 121 -5.88 12.51 18.26
CA ARG A 121 -5.14 13.19 17.18
C ARG A 121 -4.92 12.28 15.98
N PRO A 122 -4.89 12.83 14.76
CA PRO A 122 -4.60 12.03 13.57
C PRO A 122 -3.13 11.60 13.53
N LEU A 123 -2.85 10.54 12.77
CA LEU A 123 -1.48 10.14 12.39
C LEU A 123 -0.83 11.23 11.53
N THR A 124 -1.60 11.74 10.57
CA THR A 124 -1.17 12.75 9.61
C THR A 124 -2.35 13.58 9.12
N ASN A 125 -2.07 14.79 8.65
CA ASN A 125 -3.05 15.64 7.96
C ASN A 125 -2.97 15.49 6.43
N LYS A 126 -2.01 14.70 5.92
CA LYS A 126 -1.89 14.41 4.49
C LYS A 126 -2.93 13.35 4.09
N LYS A 127 -3.45 13.47 2.88
CA LYS A 127 -4.26 12.40 2.26
C LYS A 127 -3.35 11.21 1.99
N ILE A 128 -3.64 10.07 2.59
CA ILE A 128 -2.94 8.80 2.42
C ILE A 128 -3.96 7.65 2.43
N GLN A 129 -3.59 6.50 1.90
CA GLN A 129 -4.31 5.24 2.11
C GLN A 129 -3.37 4.24 2.78
N ILE A 130 -3.69 3.86 4.02
CA ILE A 130 -2.91 2.91 4.82
C ILE A 130 -3.45 1.50 4.53
N GLN A 131 -2.60 0.67 3.96
CA GLN A 131 -2.90 -0.74 3.70
C GLN A 131 -2.76 -1.59 4.96
N SER A 132 -1.68 -1.35 5.70
CA SER A 132 -1.38 -2.08 6.94
C SER A 132 -0.59 -1.23 7.91
N VAL A 133 -0.74 -1.56 9.20
CA VAL A 133 0.15 -1.14 10.28
C VAL A 133 0.50 -2.35 11.14
N THR A 134 1.78 -2.53 11.39
CA THR A 134 2.33 -3.60 12.24
C THR A 134 3.03 -2.99 13.44
N TYR A 135 2.65 -3.44 14.63
CA TYR A 135 3.31 -3.11 15.88
C TYR A 135 4.44 -4.10 16.17
N LEU A 136 5.63 -3.59 16.41
CA LEU A 136 6.83 -4.41 16.64
C LEU A 136 6.87 -4.95 18.08
N ASN A 137 5.94 -5.84 18.43
CA ASN A 137 5.78 -6.35 19.80
C ASN A 137 7.06 -7.01 20.37
N PRO A 138 7.78 -7.91 19.64
CA PRO A 138 9.01 -8.51 20.16
C PRO A 138 10.09 -7.48 20.54
N LEU A 139 10.25 -6.44 19.71
CA LEU A 139 11.15 -5.32 20.01
C LEU A 139 10.68 -4.54 21.25
N ALA A 140 9.39 -4.26 21.35
CA ALA A 140 8.82 -3.48 22.44
C ALA A 140 8.96 -4.22 23.79
N GLU A 141 8.78 -5.54 23.82
CA GLU A 141 8.95 -6.33 25.05
C GLU A 141 10.39 -6.24 25.59
N LYS A 142 11.38 -6.32 24.69
CA LYS A 142 12.82 -6.29 24.99
C LYS A 142 13.34 -4.90 25.33
N THR A 143 12.88 -3.87 24.61
CA THR A 143 13.52 -2.54 24.62
C THR A 143 12.63 -1.43 25.17
N LYS A 144 11.35 -1.73 25.41
CA LYS A 144 10.28 -0.78 25.78
C LYS A 144 10.04 0.33 24.76
N LYS A 145 10.61 0.21 23.55
CA LYS A 145 10.31 1.10 22.43
C LYS A 145 9.10 0.61 21.68
N ASN A 146 8.01 1.38 21.77
CA ASN A 146 6.80 1.16 20.98
C ASN A 146 7.01 1.73 19.57
N ILE A 147 7.00 0.87 18.56
CA ILE A 147 7.22 1.24 17.15
C ILE A 147 6.10 0.63 16.29
N LEU A 148 5.61 1.44 15.34
CA LEU A 148 4.64 1.05 14.33
C LEU A 148 5.27 1.19 12.95
N VAL A 149 5.07 0.20 12.08
CA VAL A 149 5.53 0.16 10.69
C VAL A 149 4.31 0.10 9.79
N TYR A 150 4.31 0.85 8.69
CA TYR A 150 3.13 1.05 7.86
C TYR A 150 3.44 0.77 6.39
N SER A 151 2.51 0.11 5.69
CA SER A 151 2.45 0.10 4.23
C SER A 151 1.38 1.09 3.76
N VAL A 152 1.78 2.07 2.95
CA VAL A 152 0.97 3.25 2.62
C VAL A 152 1.04 3.58 1.13
N PHE A 153 -0.07 4.01 0.55
CA PHE A 153 -0.13 4.73 -0.72
C PHE A 153 -0.25 6.22 -0.39
N ASP A 154 0.78 7.01 -0.72
CA ASP A 154 0.94 8.40 -0.26
C ASP A 154 0.88 9.46 -1.38
N ALA A 155 0.82 9.02 -2.64
CA ALA A 155 0.67 9.88 -3.81
C ALA A 155 -0.08 9.15 -4.94
N ASP A 156 -0.86 9.91 -5.72
CA ASP A 156 -1.50 9.45 -6.96
C ASP A 156 -0.43 9.39 -8.07
N THR A 157 0.25 8.26 -8.17
CA THR A 157 1.42 8.08 -9.04
C THR A 157 1.01 7.75 -10.47
N ASN A 158 -0.15 7.12 -10.65
CA ASN A 158 -0.71 6.82 -11.96
C ASN A 158 -1.58 7.96 -12.53
N ARG A 159 -1.84 9.01 -11.72
CA ARG A 159 -2.59 10.23 -12.06
C ARG A 159 -4.02 9.95 -12.51
N ASP A 160 -4.66 8.94 -11.92
CA ASP A 160 -6.06 8.62 -12.22
C ASP A 160 -7.07 9.37 -11.33
N GLY A 161 -6.57 10.22 -10.42
CA GLY A 161 -7.34 11.03 -9.49
C GLY A 161 -7.77 10.28 -8.22
N LYS A 162 -7.37 9.03 -8.07
CA LYS A 162 -7.58 8.22 -6.87
C LYS A 162 -6.24 8.01 -6.16
N LEU A 163 -6.34 7.62 -4.90
CA LEU A 163 -5.18 7.22 -4.12
C LEU A 163 -5.49 5.84 -3.60
N ASP A 164 -5.01 4.80 -4.27
CA ASP A 164 -5.38 3.42 -3.99
C ASP A 164 -4.25 2.43 -4.28
N SER A 165 -4.58 1.14 -4.31
CA SER A 165 -3.58 0.09 -4.53
C SER A 165 -2.97 0.07 -5.93
N ASN A 166 -3.47 0.90 -6.86
CA ASN A 166 -2.89 1.10 -8.18
C ASN A 166 -1.72 2.10 -8.14
N ASP A 167 -1.48 2.76 -7.01
CA ASP A 167 -0.34 3.65 -6.79
C ASP A 167 0.85 2.93 -6.16
N ILE A 168 2.01 3.61 -6.14
CA ILE A 168 3.23 3.12 -5.51
C ILE A 168 2.98 2.87 -4.01
N LYS A 169 3.28 1.65 -3.59
CA LYS A 169 3.29 1.26 -2.18
C LYS A 169 4.58 1.71 -1.52
N THR A 170 4.49 2.33 -0.35
CA THR A 170 5.63 2.87 0.39
C THR A 170 5.65 2.38 1.84
N LEU A 171 6.83 2.39 2.44
CA LEU A 171 7.06 2.02 3.83
C LEU A 171 7.21 3.27 4.70
N TYR A 172 6.50 3.31 5.82
CA TYR A 172 6.59 4.34 6.84
C TYR A 172 6.84 3.74 8.22
N ILE A 173 7.33 4.57 9.14
CA ILE A 173 7.55 4.21 10.55
C ILE A 173 7.09 5.35 11.47
N SER A 174 6.65 5.01 12.68
CA SER A 174 6.40 5.99 13.74
C SER A 174 6.64 5.36 15.12
N ASN A 175 6.60 6.19 16.15
CA ASN A 175 6.48 5.67 17.52
C ASN A 175 5.07 5.13 17.77
N GLY A 176 4.85 4.41 18.87
CA GLY A 176 3.56 3.81 19.22
C GLY A 176 2.41 4.80 19.43
N SER A 177 2.73 6.08 19.55
CA SER A 177 1.73 7.15 19.57
C SER A 177 1.37 7.66 18.17
N GLY A 178 2.03 7.22 17.10
CA GLY A 178 1.88 7.80 15.75
C GLY A 178 2.66 9.11 15.54
N LYS A 179 3.43 9.59 16.53
CA LYS A 179 4.35 10.73 16.35
C LYS A 179 5.60 10.27 15.59
N ASN A 180 6.32 11.23 15.01
CA ASN A 180 7.49 10.98 14.16
C ASN A 180 7.16 10.05 12.98
N PHE A 181 5.97 10.24 12.39
CA PHE A 181 5.55 9.50 11.20
C PHE A 181 6.46 9.88 10.01
N LYS A 182 7.31 8.94 9.59
CA LYS A 182 8.42 9.17 8.67
C LYS A 182 8.39 8.14 7.54
N LYS A 183 8.55 8.61 6.30
CA LYS A 183 8.73 7.77 5.10
C LYS A 183 10.12 7.14 5.12
N LEU A 184 10.20 5.84 4.84
CA LEU A 184 11.44 5.09 4.71
C LEU A 184 11.78 4.81 3.24
N THR A 185 10.78 4.49 2.42
CA THR A 185 10.97 4.24 0.99
C THR A 185 11.35 5.52 0.25
N VAL A 186 12.29 5.41 -0.69
CA VAL A 186 12.69 6.51 -1.59
C VAL A 186 11.50 6.89 -2.48
N ASP A 187 11.39 8.17 -2.85
CA ASP A 187 10.33 8.62 -3.73
C ASP A 187 10.39 7.91 -5.09
N LEU A 188 9.21 7.56 -5.63
CA LEU A 188 9.04 6.80 -6.87
C LEU A 188 9.58 5.37 -6.86
N HIS A 189 10.00 4.84 -5.72
CA HIS A 189 10.33 3.42 -5.58
C HIS A 189 9.14 2.66 -4.98
N GLU A 190 8.80 1.50 -5.54
CA GLU A 190 7.78 0.62 -4.95
C GLU A 190 8.38 -0.31 -3.90
N LEU A 191 7.78 -0.32 -2.71
CA LEU A 191 8.08 -1.28 -1.65
C LEU A 191 7.73 -2.70 -2.12
N LEU A 192 8.74 -3.56 -2.16
CA LEU A 192 8.55 -4.99 -2.46
C LEU A 192 8.19 -5.75 -1.18
N ASP A 193 9.04 -5.67 -0.16
CA ASP A 193 8.83 -6.28 1.16
C ASP A 193 9.70 -5.64 2.25
N TRP A 194 9.44 -6.04 3.50
CA TRP A 194 10.24 -5.67 4.66
C TRP A 194 10.20 -6.78 5.71
N THR A 195 11.19 -6.79 6.61
CA THR A 195 11.28 -7.72 7.74
C THR A 195 12.06 -7.10 8.90
N VAL A 196 11.93 -7.65 10.10
CA VAL A 196 12.68 -7.22 11.29
C VAL A 196 13.55 -8.36 11.80
N ILE A 197 14.81 -8.05 12.08
CA ILE A 197 15.76 -8.96 12.71
C ILE A 197 15.98 -8.48 14.15
N ASP A 198 15.23 -9.05 15.09
CA ASP A 198 15.21 -8.66 16.51
C ASP A 198 16.59 -8.80 17.20
N ALA A 199 17.41 -9.75 16.76
CA ALA A 199 18.76 -9.95 17.27
C ALA A 199 19.65 -8.71 17.03
N GLN A 200 19.39 -7.98 15.94
CA GLN A 200 20.13 -6.78 15.55
C GLN A 200 19.35 -5.48 15.82
N ASN A 201 18.07 -5.60 16.21
CA ASN A 201 17.11 -4.49 16.29
C ASN A 201 17.06 -3.69 14.97
N ARG A 202 17.08 -4.39 13.84
CA ARG A 202 17.07 -3.77 12.51
C ARG A 202 15.82 -4.14 11.75
N LEU A 203 15.27 -3.15 11.06
CA LEU A 203 14.29 -3.38 10.00
C LEU A 203 15.02 -3.34 8.67
N TYR A 204 14.81 -4.37 7.87
CA TYR A 204 15.29 -4.49 6.51
C TYR A 204 14.12 -4.33 5.55
N PHE A 205 14.35 -3.72 4.41
CA PHE A 205 13.37 -3.62 3.34
C PHE A 205 14.07 -3.52 1.99
N ARG A 206 13.33 -3.85 0.93
CA ARG A 206 13.78 -3.63 -0.44
C ARG A 206 12.68 -2.97 -1.27
N SER A 207 13.12 -2.21 -2.26
CA SER A 207 12.24 -1.51 -3.18
C SER A 207 12.73 -1.68 -4.61
N ILE A 208 11.83 -1.50 -5.57
CA ILE A 208 12.15 -1.48 -6.99
C ILE A 208 12.07 -0.06 -7.52
N GLU A 209 13.02 0.30 -8.39
CA GLU A 209 13.14 1.58 -9.06
C GLU A 209 12.96 1.36 -10.56
N ASP A 210 11.96 2.03 -11.15
CA ASP A 210 11.77 2.04 -12.61
C ASP A 210 12.85 2.93 -13.25
N ILE A 211 13.96 2.30 -13.65
CA ILE A 211 15.16 2.98 -14.16
C ILE A 211 14.94 3.42 -15.60
N ASN A 212 14.22 2.60 -16.38
CA ASN A 212 13.95 2.87 -17.78
C ASN A 212 12.79 3.88 -17.98
N LYS A 213 12.06 4.19 -16.89
CA LYS A 213 10.95 5.15 -16.78
C LYS A 213 9.78 4.81 -17.70
N ASN A 214 9.51 3.52 -17.90
CA ASN A 214 8.39 3.06 -18.72
C ASN A 214 7.04 3.04 -17.96
N GLY A 215 7.06 3.29 -16.65
CA GLY A 215 5.89 3.31 -15.76
C GLY A 215 5.46 1.94 -15.25
N ALA A 216 6.23 0.90 -15.53
CA ALA A 216 6.06 -0.46 -15.04
C ALA A 216 7.28 -0.87 -14.21
N PHE A 217 7.06 -1.74 -13.22
CA PHE A 217 8.15 -2.33 -12.44
C PHE A 217 8.40 -3.74 -12.94
N ASP A 218 9.48 -3.94 -13.69
CA ASP A 218 9.76 -5.18 -14.41
C ASP A 218 11.21 -5.68 -14.24
N LYS A 219 11.64 -6.61 -15.08
CA LYS A 219 12.97 -7.26 -15.01
C LYS A 219 14.11 -6.34 -15.44
N ASP A 220 13.81 -5.24 -16.13
CA ASP A 220 14.78 -4.29 -16.64
C ASP A 220 15.02 -3.15 -15.62
N ASP A 221 14.46 -3.28 -14.42
CA ASP A 221 14.52 -2.36 -13.29
C ASP A 221 15.40 -2.84 -12.14
N ASN A 222 15.77 -1.90 -11.25
CA ASN A 222 16.72 -2.18 -10.20
C ASN A 222 16.06 -2.39 -8.84
N VAL A 223 16.45 -3.48 -8.17
CA VAL A 223 16.07 -3.75 -6.79
C VAL A 223 17.13 -3.18 -5.85
N ASN A 224 16.70 -2.27 -4.99
CA ASN A 224 17.52 -1.63 -3.98
C ASN A 224 17.25 -2.22 -2.59
N TYR A 225 18.30 -2.40 -1.79
CA TYR A 225 18.22 -3.01 -0.46
C TYR A 225 18.62 -2.03 0.63
N TYR A 226 17.83 -1.98 1.70
CA TYR A 226 17.99 -1.01 2.77
C TYR A 226 17.79 -1.64 4.15
N TYR A 227 18.34 -0.98 5.16
CA TYR A 227 17.99 -1.22 6.55
C TYR A 227 17.99 0.06 7.38
N ILE A 228 17.33 0.00 8.53
CA ILE A 228 17.40 1.00 9.60
C ILE A 228 17.74 0.34 10.93
N ASP A 229 18.39 1.07 11.82
CA ASP A 229 18.50 0.70 13.23
C ASP A 229 17.27 1.23 13.99
N LEU A 230 16.44 0.32 14.53
CA LEU A 230 15.20 0.63 15.23
C LEU A 230 15.45 1.32 16.58
N LEU A 231 16.65 1.22 17.13
CA LEU A 231 17.05 1.90 18.36
C LEU A 231 17.64 3.28 18.11
N SER A 232 18.01 3.61 16.87
CA SER A 232 18.44 4.96 16.51
C SER A 232 17.29 5.96 16.72
N LYS A 233 17.64 7.22 16.99
CA LYS A 233 16.66 8.29 17.21
C LYS A 233 15.95 8.70 15.91
N ASP A 234 16.68 8.67 14.80
CA ASP A 234 16.24 9.29 13.55
C ASP A 234 15.84 8.28 12.47
N TRP A 235 16.02 6.97 12.71
CA TRP A 235 15.75 5.90 11.74
C TRP A 235 16.34 6.21 10.37
N GLU A 236 17.65 6.46 10.34
CA GLU A 236 18.40 6.72 9.11
C GLU A 236 18.42 5.48 8.22
N VAL A 237 18.03 5.66 6.96
CA VAL A 237 18.00 4.60 5.94
C VAL A 237 19.41 4.39 5.40
N LYS A 238 19.89 3.14 5.48
CA LYS A 238 21.20 2.74 4.99
C LYS A 238 21.06 1.73 3.87
N SER A 239 21.67 2.04 2.72
CA SER A 239 21.78 1.09 1.61
C SER A 239 22.83 0.02 1.93
N TYR A 240 22.62 -1.19 1.42
CA TYR A 240 23.60 -2.28 1.47
C TYR A 240 23.48 -3.18 0.25
N ASP A 241 24.53 -3.95 -0.04
CA ASP A 241 24.54 -4.92 -1.14
C ASP A 241 24.64 -6.35 -0.58
N PRO A 242 23.57 -7.16 -0.65
CA PRO A 242 23.59 -8.55 -0.21
C PRO A 242 24.47 -9.46 -1.08
N PHE A 243 24.89 -9.02 -2.26
CA PHE A 243 25.73 -9.78 -3.19
C PHE A 243 27.22 -9.45 -3.05
N SER A 244 27.57 -8.50 -2.19
CA SER A 244 28.97 -8.12 -1.96
C SER A 244 29.76 -9.28 -1.30
N VAL A 245 30.58 -9.95 -2.12
CA VAL A 245 31.55 -10.93 -1.62
C VAL A 245 32.83 -10.21 -1.27
N ASN A 246 33.11 -10.04 0.03
CA ASN A 246 34.42 -9.60 0.48
C ASN A 246 35.43 -10.69 0.11
N LYS A 247 36.28 -10.45 -0.88
CA LYS A 247 37.43 -11.33 -1.14
C LYS A 247 38.34 -11.31 0.08
N PRO A 248 38.83 -12.47 0.57
CA PRO A 248 39.86 -12.50 1.59
C PRO A 248 41.05 -11.65 1.14
N ILE A 249 41.63 -10.88 2.07
CA ILE A 249 42.90 -10.20 1.84
C ILE A 249 43.94 -11.32 1.67
N GLU A 250 44.46 -11.48 0.46
CA GLU A 250 45.65 -12.31 0.23
C GLU A 250 46.80 -11.63 0.97
N ILE A 251 47.20 -12.22 2.10
CA ILE A 251 48.46 -11.88 2.75
C ILE A 251 49.52 -12.58 1.90
N GLU A 252 50.21 -11.84 1.03
CA GLU A 252 51.43 -12.32 0.41
C GLU A 252 52.46 -12.58 1.53
N GLU A 253 52.84 -13.86 1.71
CA GLU A 253 53.95 -14.29 2.56
C GLU A 253 55.31 -13.92 1.96
#